data_AF-R4KBT6-F1
#
_entry.id   AF-R4KBT6-F1
#
_cell.length_a   1.000
_cell.length_b   1.000
_cell.length_c   1.000
_cell.angle_alpha   90.00
_cell.angle_beta   90.00
_cell.angle_gamma   90.00
#
_symmetry.space_group_name_H-M   'P 1'
#
loop_
_entity.id
_entity.type
_entity.pdbx_description
1 polymer ?
#
loop_
_entity_poly.entity_id
_entity_poly.type
_entity_poly.pdbx_seq_one_letter_code
_entity_poly.pdbx_strand_id
1 'polypeptide(L)'
;MDLEHNENIQTYLDTVCSQIKWRDMHAQIRMELLSHISELVEEYEQAGTPREDAVIQTLNHMGDARELGRNLHHIHKPRTEWSIVALVVFFLGLGLFTLYSLEVNGLLMAEASSLFIRSIIFTLAGVLIAVGVNFFNYQNLKSLSWYLYIGTLLVWLYILWQGPLYMGKPYLHLGFISIDFVEAAPFFLAIAIAGIFADWDWHQPNYLLKAFTMLMIPVILALMSPSITAAFLYALVFLIIMRVSGAKIKDIGLIILFLLTLTIFSVVTSPYRMARFLAFLNPRQDPQGIGYMVMQSIEAIRSAGFWGRGFDLPAGTLPSLHTDLIFTSIVYSFGWIAGLAVVVLATALFIRILRVARLVRDRYGRLLVSGLVGMLMIQFYWNILMTLGLAPLTGFSLPLVSYGGSQLIVQLVILGLVLSIYRRKDVVAAL
;
A
#
# COMPACT_ATOMS: atom_id res chain seq x y z
N MET A 1 -6.84 17.23 46.24
CA MET A 1 -5.93 17.81 45.24
C MET A 1 -5.64 16.74 44.21
N ASP A 2 -5.87 17.06 42.95
CA ASP A 2 -5.64 16.16 41.83
C ASP A 2 -4.17 15.74 41.82
N LEU A 3 -3.87 14.44 41.89
CA LEU A 3 -2.49 13.93 41.88
C LEU A 3 -1.78 14.30 40.56
N GLU A 4 -2.55 14.52 39.50
CA GLU A 4 -2.07 15.05 38.21
C GLU A 4 -1.39 16.42 38.33
N HIS A 5 -1.65 17.20 39.36
CA HIS A 5 -1.05 18.53 39.52
C HIS A 5 0.03 18.59 40.60
N ASN A 6 0.41 17.44 41.19
CA ASN A 6 1.46 17.39 42.19
C ASN A 6 2.86 17.57 41.57
N GLU A 7 3.62 18.56 42.04
CA GLU A 7 4.93 18.93 41.48
C GLU A 7 5.98 17.79 41.57
N ASN A 8 5.97 17.02 42.65
CA ASN A 8 6.91 15.90 42.84
C ASN A 8 6.61 14.76 41.86
N ILE A 9 5.32 14.43 41.67
CA ILE A 9 4.89 13.40 40.72
C ILE A 9 5.22 13.84 39.30
N GLN A 10 4.95 15.09 38.92
CA GLN A 10 5.25 15.60 37.59
C GLN A 10 6.76 15.60 37.31
N THR A 11 7.58 16.02 38.27
CA THR A 11 9.04 15.99 38.16
C THR A 11 9.57 14.56 38.01
N TYR A 12 8.99 13.60 38.74
CA TYR A 12 9.32 12.19 38.62
C TYR A 12 9.01 11.67 37.20
N LEU A 13 7.78 11.90 36.71
CA LEU A 13 7.35 11.48 35.38
C LEU A 13 8.17 12.13 34.26
N ASP A 14 8.48 13.43 34.37
CA ASP A 14 9.34 14.14 33.44
C ASP A 14 10.75 13.53 33.39
N THR A 15 11.29 13.16 34.56
CA THR A 15 12.59 12.51 34.66
C THR A 15 12.57 11.14 34.01
N VAL A 16 11.55 10.31 34.26
CA VAL A 16 11.36 9.01 33.58
C VAL A 16 11.29 9.20 32.07
N CYS A 17 10.40 10.09 31.59
CA CYS A 17 10.21 10.35 30.16
C CYS A 17 11.46 10.91 29.49
N SER A 18 12.28 11.70 30.19
CA SER A 18 13.55 12.24 29.66
C SER A 18 14.54 11.15 29.23
N GLN A 19 14.46 9.96 29.83
CA GLN A 19 15.31 8.82 29.47
C GLN A 19 14.77 8.03 28.27
N ILE A 20 13.52 8.27 27.87
CA ILE A 20 12.85 7.52 26.80
C ILE A 20 12.91 8.33 25.51
N LYS A 21 13.71 7.86 24.54
CA LYS A 21 13.87 8.55 23.24
C LYS A 21 12.59 8.64 22.42
N TRP A 22 11.69 7.68 22.58
CA TRP A 22 10.48 7.57 21.77
C TRP A 22 9.34 8.40 22.38
N ARG A 23 9.10 9.57 21.80
CA ARG A 23 8.12 10.54 22.34
C ARG A 23 6.66 10.10 22.19
N ASP A 24 6.30 9.33 21.15
CA ASP A 24 4.90 8.91 20.98
C ASP A 24 4.41 7.98 22.12
N MET A 25 5.31 7.43 22.95
CA MET A 25 4.96 6.61 24.12
C MET A 25 4.88 7.43 25.41
N HIS A 26 5.34 8.68 25.43
CA HIS A 26 5.41 9.47 26.67
C HIS A 26 4.04 9.64 27.30
N ALA A 27 3.01 9.98 26.51
CA ALA A 27 1.65 10.14 27.02
C ALA A 27 1.12 8.86 27.67
N GLN A 28 1.31 7.71 27.02
CA GLN A 28 0.87 6.41 27.54
C GLN A 28 1.62 6.02 28.81
N ILE A 29 2.96 6.12 28.81
CA ILE A 29 3.78 5.78 29.97
C ILE A 29 3.44 6.68 31.14
N ARG A 30 3.18 7.97 30.91
CA ARG A 30 2.70 8.88 31.95
C ARG A 30 1.37 8.44 32.52
N MET A 31 0.39 8.08 31.69
CA MET A 31 -0.91 7.61 32.17
C MET A 31 -0.79 6.32 33.00
N GLU A 32 -0.01 5.35 32.53
CA GLU A 32 0.18 4.07 33.24
C GLU A 32 0.89 4.28 34.59
N LEU A 33 1.96 5.08 34.61
CA LEU A 33 2.67 5.42 35.85
C LEU A 33 1.82 6.28 36.78
N LEU A 34 1.02 7.22 36.27
CA LEU A 34 0.07 8.00 37.07
C LEU A 34 -0.96 7.10 37.73
N SER A 35 -1.55 6.15 37.00
CA SER A 35 -2.50 5.17 37.53
C SER A 35 -1.87 4.37 38.66
N HIS A 36 -0.67 3.83 38.45
CA HIS A 36 0.02 3.03 39.46
C HIS A 36 0.42 3.87 40.68
N ILE A 37 0.89 5.11 40.48
CA ILE A 37 1.18 6.04 41.57
C ILE A 37 -0.10 6.38 42.34
N SER A 38 -1.23 6.60 41.68
CA SER A 38 -2.49 6.90 42.36
C SER A 38 -2.97 5.72 43.21
N GLU A 39 -2.86 4.49 42.70
CA GLU A 39 -3.23 3.28 43.44
C GLU A 39 -2.37 3.12 44.71
N LEU A 40 -1.05 3.30 44.59
CA LEU A 40 -0.13 3.22 45.73
C LEU A 40 -0.38 4.33 46.76
N VAL A 41 -0.63 5.57 46.32
CA VAL A 41 -0.94 6.67 47.24
C VAL A 41 -2.22 6.39 48.02
N GLU A 42 -3.26 5.87 47.35
CA GLU A 42 -4.51 5.48 48.02
C GLU A 42 -4.29 4.36 49.04
N GLU A 43 -3.44 3.38 48.74
CA GLU A 43 -3.08 2.30 49.68
C GLU A 43 -2.40 2.86 50.94
N TYR A 44 -1.44 3.77 50.79
CA TYR A 44 -0.77 4.41 51.93
C TYR A 44 -1.71 5.33 52.74
N GLU A 45 -2.63 6.05 52.08
CA GLU A 45 -3.66 6.83 52.76
C GLU A 45 -4.59 5.94 53.58
N GLN A 46 -5.02 4.79 53.03
CA GLN A 46 -5.84 3.80 53.74
C GLN A 46 -5.12 3.17 54.93
N ALA A 47 -3.80 3.01 54.85
CA ALA A 47 -2.96 2.58 55.96
C ALA A 47 -2.77 3.65 57.06
N GLY A 48 -3.35 4.85 56.88
CA GLY A 48 -3.32 5.94 57.87
C GLY A 48 -2.18 6.95 57.67
N THR A 49 -1.49 6.91 56.52
CA THR A 49 -0.41 7.85 56.20
C THR A 49 -0.98 9.17 55.68
N PRO A 50 -0.53 10.34 56.15
CA PRO A 50 -0.92 11.63 55.58
C PRO A 50 -0.58 11.69 54.08
N ARG A 51 -1.42 12.33 53.28
CA ARG A 51 -1.29 12.36 51.80
C ARG A 51 0.08 12.82 51.30
N GLU A 52 0.65 13.85 51.90
CA GLU A 52 1.97 14.38 51.51
C GLU A 52 3.08 13.35 51.72
N ASP A 53 3.05 12.66 52.86
CA ASP A 53 3.98 11.58 53.19
C ASP A 53 3.74 10.34 52.33
N ALA A 54 2.47 10.02 52.01
CA ALA A 54 2.08 8.93 51.13
C ALA A 54 2.66 9.10 49.71
N VAL A 55 2.67 10.33 49.17
CA VAL A 55 3.31 10.63 47.87
C VAL A 55 4.82 10.38 47.93
N ILE A 56 5.50 10.84 48.97
CA ILE A 56 6.95 10.64 49.12
C ILE A 56 7.27 9.15 49.25
N GLN A 57 6.52 8.40 50.06
CA GLN A 57 6.68 6.96 50.21
C GLN A 57 6.43 6.22 48.89
N THR A 58 5.41 6.60 48.13
CA THR A 58 5.13 6.03 46.81
C THR A 58 6.26 6.27 45.83
N LEU A 59 6.82 7.47 45.76
CA LEU A 59 7.95 7.77 44.87
C LEU A 59 9.21 6.97 45.26
N ASN A 60 9.46 6.80 46.57
CA ASN A 60 10.54 5.94 47.05
C ASN A 60 10.31 4.46 46.70
N HIS A 61 9.05 3.99 46.77
CA HIS A 61 8.65 2.64 46.35
C HIS A 61 8.92 2.43 44.85
N MET A 62 8.57 3.42 44.02
CA MET A 62 8.77 3.37 42.56
C MET A 62 10.25 3.32 42.15
N GLY A 63 11.17 3.74 43.04
CA GLY A 63 12.61 3.68 42.84
C GLY A 63 13.19 4.89 42.11
N ASP A 64 14.41 4.76 41.55
CA ASP A 64 15.05 5.84 40.79
C ASP A 64 14.35 6.04 39.43
N ALA A 65 13.77 7.23 39.24
CA ALA A 65 13.16 7.67 37.99
C ALA A 65 14.06 7.45 36.76
N ARG A 66 15.38 7.65 36.89
CA ARG A 66 16.32 7.50 35.78
C ARG A 66 16.51 6.03 35.39
N GLU A 67 16.61 5.15 36.39
CA GLU A 67 16.74 3.72 36.16
C GLU A 67 15.46 3.14 35.56
N LEU A 68 14.29 3.49 36.14
CA LEU A 68 12.99 3.12 35.61
C LEU A 68 12.83 3.60 34.15
N GLY A 69 13.18 4.85 33.86
CA GLY A 69 13.16 5.40 32.50
C GLY A 69 14.06 4.66 31.52
N ARG A 70 15.26 4.24 31.92
CA ARG A 70 16.16 3.42 31.08
C ARG A 70 15.58 2.03 30.82
N ASN A 71 15.03 1.38 31.83
CA ASN A 71 14.39 0.07 31.70
C ASN A 71 13.17 0.15 30.75
N LEU A 72 12.33 1.16 30.92
CA LEU A 72 11.18 1.42 30.05
C LEU A 72 11.61 1.77 28.62
N HIS A 73 12.74 2.45 28.42
CA HIS A 73 13.28 2.72 27.07
C HIS A 73 13.60 1.43 26.30
N HIS A 74 14.15 0.42 26.96
CA HIS A 74 14.47 -0.87 26.34
C HIS A 74 13.22 -1.66 25.94
N ILE A 75 12.18 -1.61 26.79
CA ILE A 75 10.91 -2.31 26.56
C ILE A 75 10.14 -1.67 25.39
N HIS A 76 10.05 -0.34 25.36
CA HIS A 76 9.22 0.42 24.42
C HIS A 76 9.95 0.89 23.16
N LYS A 77 11.11 0.30 22.85
CA LYS A 77 11.86 0.67 21.63
C LYS A 77 11.07 0.23 20.38
N PRO A 78 10.89 1.11 19.39
CA PRO A 78 10.22 0.76 18.14
C PRO A 78 10.94 -0.39 17.45
N ARG A 79 10.15 -1.34 16.95
CA ARG A 79 10.65 -2.47 16.17
C ARG A 79 10.35 -2.24 14.69
N THR A 80 11.24 -2.72 13.84
CA THR A 80 11.05 -2.75 12.38
C THR A 80 11.07 -4.21 11.94
N GLU A 81 10.13 -4.59 11.08
CA GLU A 81 10.12 -5.91 10.43
C GLU A 81 11.17 -5.97 9.34
N TRP A 82 12.42 -6.24 9.71
CA TRP A 82 13.56 -6.32 8.78
C TRP A 82 13.35 -7.33 7.64
N SER A 83 12.54 -8.37 7.85
CA SER A 83 12.21 -9.31 6.78
C SER A 83 11.43 -8.67 5.63
N ILE A 84 10.54 -7.71 5.93
CA ILE A 84 9.79 -6.98 4.89
C ILE A 84 10.76 -6.11 4.11
N VAL A 85 11.63 -5.37 4.81
CA VAL A 85 12.65 -4.50 4.20
C VAL A 85 13.57 -5.30 3.28
N ALA A 86 14.06 -6.46 3.73
CA ALA A 86 14.96 -7.32 2.94
C ALA A 86 14.29 -7.81 1.64
N LEU A 87 13.02 -8.26 1.72
CA LEU A 87 12.27 -8.70 0.55
C LEU A 87 12.00 -7.55 -0.43
N VAL A 88 11.69 -6.35 0.07
CA VAL A 88 11.48 -5.17 -0.77
C VAL A 88 12.78 -4.79 -1.50
N VAL A 89 13.91 -4.76 -0.78
CA VAL A 89 15.22 -4.50 -1.39
C VAL A 89 15.56 -5.53 -2.45
N PHE A 90 15.26 -6.81 -2.21
CA PHE A 90 15.43 -7.87 -3.19
C PHE A 90 14.62 -7.61 -4.48
N PHE A 91 13.32 -7.27 -4.36
CA PHE A 91 12.48 -6.99 -5.53
C PHE A 91 12.91 -5.75 -6.31
N LEU A 92 13.29 -4.68 -5.61
CA LEU A 92 13.85 -3.47 -6.25
C LEU A 92 15.15 -3.80 -7.00
N GLY A 93 16.04 -4.58 -6.38
CA GLY A 93 17.28 -5.04 -7.00
C GLY A 93 17.03 -5.90 -8.24
N LEU A 94 16.09 -6.83 -8.16
CA LEU A 94 15.68 -7.67 -9.29
C LEU A 94 15.10 -6.83 -10.43
N GLY A 95 14.24 -5.85 -10.12
CA GLY A 95 13.66 -4.93 -11.12
C GLY A 95 14.73 -4.12 -11.84
N LEU A 96 15.64 -3.49 -11.09
CA LEU A 96 16.77 -2.73 -11.64
C LEU A 96 17.71 -3.60 -12.46
N PHE A 97 18.03 -4.80 -11.99
CA PHE A 97 18.89 -5.75 -12.71
C PHE A 97 18.26 -6.22 -14.02
N THR A 98 16.97 -6.55 -14.00
CA THR A 98 16.24 -6.96 -15.20
C THR A 98 16.19 -5.82 -16.21
N LEU A 99 15.85 -4.61 -15.77
CA LEU A 99 15.79 -3.43 -16.64
C LEU A 99 17.15 -3.10 -17.27
N TYR A 100 18.21 -3.08 -16.46
CA TYR A 100 19.58 -2.87 -16.96
C TYR A 100 19.94 -3.89 -18.04
N SER A 101 19.61 -5.15 -17.80
CA SER A 101 19.93 -6.23 -18.74
C SER A 101 19.14 -6.09 -20.04
N LEU A 102 17.86 -5.71 -19.98
CA LEU A 102 17.06 -5.44 -21.19
C LEU A 102 17.62 -4.25 -21.99
N GLU A 103 18.06 -3.19 -21.32
CA GLU A 103 18.61 -1.99 -21.95
C GLU A 103 19.95 -2.26 -22.65
N VAL A 104 20.90 -2.91 -21.96
CA VAL A 104 22.24 -3.20 -22.50
C VAL A 104 22.19 -4.19 -23.67
N ASN A 105 21.23 -5.11 -23.67
CA ASN A 105 21.05 -6.07 -24.77
C ASN A 105 20.17 -5.53 -25.91
N GLY A 106 19.80 -4.23 -25.90
CA GLY A 106 19.07 -3.60 -27.00
C GLY A 106 17.62 -4.07 -27.17
N LEU A 107 17.03 -4.66 -26.13
CA LEU A 107 15.63 -5.14 -26.14
C LEU A 107 14.62 -4.01 -25.91
N LEU A 108 15.10 -2.85 -25.46
CA LEU A 108 14.30 -1.65 -25.29
C LEU A 108 14.48 -0.73 -26.50
N MET A 109 13.40 -0.09 -26.93
CA MET A 109 13.47 0.91 -27.98
C MET A 109 14.42 2.04 -27.57
N ALA A 110 15.23 2.54 -28.51
CA ALA A 110 16.19 3.59 -28.25
C ALA A 110 15.47 4.87 -27.81
N GLU A 111 15.52 5.18 -26.52
CA GLU A 111 15.09 6.47 -25.98
C GLU A 111 16.27 7.44 -25.91
N ALA A 112 15.99 8.75 -26.00
CA ALA A 112 17.00 9.80 -25.87
C ALA A 112 17.70 9.82 -24.50
N SER A 113 17.19 9.11 -23.50
CA SER A 113 17.76 8.99 -22.16
C SER A 113 17.60 7.59 -21.62
N SER A 114 18.58 7.12 -20.84
CA SER A 114 18.57 5.79 -20.22
C SER A 114 17.39 5.60 -19.26
N LEU A 115 16.59 4.56 -19.51
CA LEU A 115 15.48 4.12 -18.65
C LEU A 115 16.00 3.58 -17.31
N PHE A 116 17.14 2.91 -17.33
CA PHE A 116 17.82 2.41 -16.14
C PHE A 116 18.21 3.55 -15.19
N ILE A 117 18.83 4.63 -15.70
CA ILE A 117 19.19 5.79 -14.87
C ILE A 117 17.93 6.42 -14.24
N ARG A 118 16.86 6.60 -15.03
CA ARG A 118 15.58 7.10 -14.49
C ARG A 118 15.04 6.21 -13.38
N SER A 119 15.13 4.89 -13.55
CA SER A 119 14.66 3.92 -12.56
C SER A 119 15.43 3.97 -11.26
N ILE A 120 16.75 4.17 -11.31
CA ILE A 120 17.56 4.42 -10.12
C ILE A 120 17.06 5.68 -9.39
N ILE A 121 16.85 6.78 -10.12
CA ILE A 121 16.39 8.04 -9.54
C ILE A 121 15.04 7.85 -8.84
N PHE A 122 14.05 7.23 -9.51
CA PHE A 122 12.74 6.96 -8.92
C PHE A 122 12.81 5.99 -7.74
N THR A 123 13.68 4.98 -7.80
CA THR A 123 13.89 4.03 -6.70
C THR A 123 14.47 4.73 -5.47
N LEU A 124 15.53 5.52 -5.65
CA LEU A 124 16.15 6.28 -4.56
C LEU A 124 15.18 7.30 -3.96
N ALA A 125 14.47 8.07 -4.80
CA ALA A 125 13.46 9.01 -4.35
C ALA A 125 12.34 8.30 -3.57
N GLY A 126 11.83 7.17 -4.08
CA GLY A 126 10.80 6.39 -3.43
C GLY A 126 11.25 5.79 -2.10
N VAL A 127 12.50 5.29 -2.00
CA VAL A 127 13.07 4.78 -0.75
C VAL A 127 13.21 5.90 0.28
N LEU A 128 13.71 7.07 -0.11
CA LEU A 128 13.82 8.23 0.79
C LEU A 128 12.46 8.65 1.33
N ILE A 129 11.43 8.71 0.46
CA ILE A 129 10.07 9.04 0.86
C ILE A 129 9.51 7.94 1.78
N ALA A 130 9.67 6.66 1.44
CA ALA A 130 9.19 5.54 2.24
C ALA A 130 9.83 5.52 3.65
N VAL A 131 11.12 5.84 3.74
CA VAL A 131 11.81 6.03 5.02
C VAL A 131 11.15 7.17 5.78
N GLY A 132 10.94 8.35 5.19
CA GLY A 132 10.24 9.46 5.84
C GLY A 132 8.85 9.10 6.34
N VAL A 133 8.05 8.43 5.49
CA VAL A 133 6.68 7.97 5.81
C VAL A 133 6.67 6.95 6.96
N ASN A 134 7.69 6.09 7.08
CA ASN A 134 7.82 5.18 8.23
C ASN A 134 7.92 5.93 9.57
N PHE A 135 8.47 7.15 9.60
CA PHE A 135 8.51 7.98 10.81
C PHE A 135 7.22 8.78 11.02
N PHE A 136 6.42 9.02 9.99
CA PHE A 136 5.16 9.74 10.08
C PHE A 136 4.09 8.94 10.84
N ASN A 137 3.32 9.57 11.73
CA ASN A 137 2.21 8.89 12.42
C ASN A 137 1.04 8.70 11.45
N TYR A 138 0.83 7.46 11.02
CA TYR A 138 -0.22 7.11 10.07
C TYR A 138 -1.63 7.49 10.57
N GLN A 139 -1.87 7.55 11.88
CA GLN A 139 -3.19 7.91 12.43
C GLN A 139 -3.64 9.31 12.02
N ASN A 140 -2.70 10.22 11.74
CA ASN A 140 -3.01 11.56 11.25
C ASN A 140 -3.69 11.53 9.87
N LEU A 141 -3.54 10.45 9.10
CA LEU A 141 -4.27 10.28 7.84
C LEU A 141 -5.76 10.00 8.06
N LYS A 142 -6.14 9.45 9.23
CA LYS A 142 -7.54 9.16 9.55
C LYS A 142 -8.37 10.45 9.55
N SER A 143 -7.91 11.49 10.26
CA SER A 143 -8.62 12.78 10.30
C SER A 143 -8.63 13.50 8.94
N LEU A 144 -7.62 13.24 8.09
CA LEU A 144 -7.55 13.80 6.74
C LEU A 144 -8.39 13.04 5.70
N SER A 145 -9.04 11.93 6.07
CA SER A 145 -9.64 11.01 5.10
C SER A 145 -10.64 11.65 4.14
N TRP A 146 -11.52 12.52 4.64
CA TRP A 146 -12.48 13.20 3.77
C TRP A 146 -11.81 14.19 2.81
N TYR A 147 -10.79 14.91 3.28
CA TYR A 147 -10.01 15.83 2.45
C TYR A 147 -9.22 15.06 1.38
N LEU A 148 -8.65 13.89 1.72
CA LEU A 148 -8.00 13.02 0.75
C LEU A 148 -8.98 12.50 -0.29
N TYR A 149 -10.18 12.07 0.14
CA TYR A 149 -11.20 11.58 -0.78
C TYR A 149 -11.63 12.66 -1.77
N ILE A 150 -12.09 13.81 -1.27
CA ILE A 150 -12.59 14.92 -2.09
C ILE A 150 -11.44 15.51 -2.92
N GLY A 151 -10.27 15.72 -2.33
CA GLY A 151 -9.09 16.24 -3.03
C GLY A 151 -8.68 15.33 -4.20
N THR A 152 -8.69 14.01 -4.00
CA THR A 152 -8.37 13.06 -5.08
C THR A 152 -9.39 13.16 -6.22
N LEU A 153 -10.69 13.25 -5.89
CA LEU A 153 -11.73 13.42 -6.89
C LEU A 153 -11.58 14.73 -7.68
N LEU A 154 -11.27 15.84 -7.00
CA LEU A 154 -11.09 17.14 -7.64
C LEU A 154 -9.87 17.15 -8.56
N VAL A 155 -8.75 16.57 -8.15
CA VAL A 155 -7.57 16.44 -9.01
C VAL A 155 -7.87 15.54 -10.21
N TRP A 156 -8.58 14.42 -10.01
CA TRP A 156 -8.96 13.53 -11.11
C TRP A 156 -9.90 14.23 -12.10
N LEU A 157 -10.89 14.99 -11.61
CA LEU A 157 -11.77 15.77 -12.45
C LEU A 157 -11.01 16.86 -13.22
N TYR A 158 -10.05 17.53 -12.57
CA TYR A 158 -9.21 18.54 -13.20
C TYR A 158 -8.39 17.97 -14.35
N ILE A 159 -7.71 16.83 -14.16
CA ILE A 159 -6.91 16.23 -15.24
C ILE A 159 -7.78 15.67 -16.37
N LEU A 160 -9.01 15.22 -16.08
CA LEU A 160 -9.95 14.83 -17.12
C LEU A 160 -10.36 16.01 -18.01
N TRP A 161 -10.41 17.21 -17.44
CA TRP A 161 -10.79 18.42 -18.15
C TRP A 161 -9.62 19.09 -18.89
N GLN A 162 -8.44 19.15 -18.27
CA GLN A 162 -7.31 19.97 -18.73
C GLN A 162 -5.95 19.24 -18.73
N GLY A 163 -5.91 17.99 -18.29
CA GLY A 163 -4.67 17.24 -18.18
C GLY A 163 -4.09 16.89 -19.56
N PRO A 164 -2.77 17.03 -19.78
CA PRO A 164 -2.15 16.59 -21.01
C PRO A 164 -2.38 15.09 -21.23
N LEU A 165 -2.72 14.74 -22.48
CA LEU A 165 -2.97 13.37 -22.88
C LEU A 165 -1.68 12.70 -23.31
N TYR A 166 -1.31 11.61 -22.63
CA TYR A 166 -0.25 10.69 -23.05
C TYR A 166 -0.90 9.37 -23.42
N MET A 167 -0.78 8.95 -24.69
CA MET A 167 -1.44 7.76 -25.22
C MET A 167 -2.95 7.72 -24.92
N GLY A 168 -3.61 8.89 -24.97
CA GLY A 168 -5.05 9.03 -24.70
C GLY A 168 -5.47 8.99 -23.23
N LYS A 169 -4.52 8.88 -22.28
CA LYS A 169 -4.77 8.99 -20.84
C LYS A 169 -4.37 10.38 -20.32
N PRO A 170 -5.18 11.02 -19.45
CA PRO A 170 -4.82 12.31 -18.86
C PRO A 170 -3.79 12.15 -17.73
N TYR A 171 -2.74 12.96 -17.77
CA TYR A 171 -1.69 12.98 -16.75
C TYR A 171 -1.77 14.25 -15.91
N LEU A 172 -1.28 14.17 -14.68
CA LEU A 172 -1.04 15.35 -13.85
C LEU A 172 0.38 15.87 -14.15
N HIS A 173 0.47 17.08 -14.70
CA HIS A 173 1.74 17.70 -15.05
C HIS A 173 2.13 18.79 -14.03
N LEU A 174 3.15 18.52 -13.23
CA LEU A 174 3.68 19.39 -12.18
C LEU A 174 5.07 19.90 -12.59
N GLY A 175 5.12 20.88 -13.49
CA GLY A 175 6.38 21.47 -13.97
C GLY A 175 7.27 20.45 -14.69
N PHE A 176 8.21 19.85 -13.96
CA PHE A 176 9.17 18.86 -14.50
C PHE A 176 8.72 17.40 -14.29
N ILE A 177 7.64 17.16 -13.55
CA ILE A 177 7.18 15.81 -13.19
C ILE A 177 5.81 15.58 -13.82
N SER A 178 5.67 14.44 -14.52
CA SER A 178 4.38 13.95 -14.99
C SER A 178 3.99 12.71 -14.19
N ILE A 179 2.79 12.71 -13.62
CA ILE A 179 2.27 11.62 -12.79
C ILE A 179 1.05 11.05 -13.50
N ASP A 180 1.03 9.72 -13.69
CA ASP A 180 -0.19 9.00 -14.05
C ASP A 180 -1.12 8.97 -12.83
N PHE A 181 -1.88 10.04 -12.66
CA PHE A 181 -2.77 10.20 -11.52
C PHE A 181 -3.99 9.27 -11.62
N VAL A 182 -4.37 8.83 -12.81
CA VAL A 182 -5.46 7.86 -13.02
C VAL A 182 -5.12 6.53 -12.34
N GLU A 183 -3.88 6.06 -12.48
CA GLU A 183 -3.42 4.83 -11.82
C GLU A 183 -3.02 5.07 -10.35
N ALA A 184 -2.66 6.29 -9.96
CA ALA A 184 -2.33 6.63 -8.56
C ALA A 184 -3.57 6.88 -7.68
N ALA A 185 -4.66 7.40 -8.24
CA ALA A 185 -5.86 7.80 -7.51
C ALA A 185 -6.50 6.67 -6.67
N PRO A 186 -6.60 5.41 -7.14
CA PRO A 186 -7.09 4.32 -6.32
C PRO A 186 -6.36 4.19 -4.97
N PHE A 187 -5.05 4.43 -4.92
CA PHE A 187 -4.27 4.35 -3.68
C PHE A 187 -4.66 5.43 -2.68
N PHE A 188 -4.81 6.69 -3.12
CA PHE A 188 -5.25 7.78 -2.26
C PHE A 188 -6.69 7.56 -1.77
N LEU A 189 -7.57 7.06 -2.66
CA LEU A 189 -8.94 6.73 -2.30
C LEU A 189 -9.02 5.56 -1.31
N ALA A 190 -8.13 4.57 -1.41
CA ALA A 190 -8.05 3.48 -0.43
C ALA A 190 -7.64 3.98 0.96
N ILE A 191 -6.66 4.89 1.05
CA ILE A 191 -6.27 5.53 2.32
C ILE A 191 -7.46 6.27 2.92
N ALA A 192 -8.19 7.03 2.10
CA ALA A 192 -9.34 7.80 2.51
C ALA A 192 -10.50 6.91 2.99
N ILE A 193 -10.87 5.88 2.21
CA ILE A 193 -12.00 5.02 2.54
C ILE A 193 -11.71 4.16 3.76
N ALA A 194 -10.46 3.72 3.94
CA ALA A 194 -10.05 3.04 5.17
C ALA A 194 -10.34 3.89 6.41
N GLY A 195 -10.14 5.21 6.35
CA GLY A 195 -10.37 6.10 7.48
C GLY A 195 -11.83 6.49 7.64
N ILE A 196 -12.55 6.70 6.54
CA ILE A 196 -13.99 6.97 6.58
C ILE A 196 -14.75 5.76 7.13
N PHE A 197 -14.43 4.54 6.69
CA PHE A 197 -15.11 3.32 7.15
C PHE A 197 -14.66 2.85 8.54
N ALA A 198 -13.59 3.42 9.09
CA ALA A 198 -13.10 3.04 10.42
C ALA A 198 -14.14 3.30 11.52
N ASP A 199 -15.00 4.30 11.34
CA ASP A 199 -16.00 4.71 12.33
C ASP A 199 -17.44 4.36 11.90
N TRP A 200 -17.61 3.59 10.83
CA TRP A 200 -18.94 3.22 10.31
C TRP A 200 -19.54 2.02 11.05
N ASP A 201 -20.85 2.09 11.26
CA ASP A 201 -21.70 1.00 11.72
C ASP A 201 -22.62 0.51 10.59
N TRP A 202 -22.24 -0.59 9.96
CA TRP A 202 -22.93 -1.17 8.79
C TRP A 202 -24.35 -1.68 9.06
N HIS A 203 -24.85 -1.62 10.30
CA HIS A 203 -26.25 -1.95 10.58
C HIS A 203 -27.22 -0.88 10.07
N GLN A 204 -26.78 0.37 9.91
CA GLN A 204 -27.64 1.44 9.42
C GLN A 204 -27.70 1.43 7.88
N PRO A 205 -28.91 1.40 7.27
CA PRO A 205 -29.07 1.27 5.82
C PRO A 205 -28.47 2.45 5.03
N ASN A 206 -28.43 3.64 5.66
CA ASN A 206 -27.89 4.86 5.03
C ASN A 206 -26.40 4.71 4.66
N TYR A 207 -25.62 3.91 5.40
CA TYR A 207 -24.21 3.70 5.08
C TYR A 207 -24.00 2.84 3.83
N LEU A 208 -24.92 1.92 3.50
CA LEU A 208 -24.83 1.16 2.25
C LEU A 208 -25.00 2.09 1.05
N LEU A 209 -25.99 2.99 1.11
CA LEU A 209 -26.19 3.98 0.04
C LEU A 209 -24.98 4.93 -0.08
N LYS A 210 -24.43 5.40 1.05
CA LYS A 210 -23.20 6.21 1.06
C LYS A 210 -21.99 5.46 0.51
N ALA A 211 -21.81 4.18 0.87
CA ALA A 211 -20.75 3.35 0.30
C ALA A 211 -20.91 3.24 -1.22
N PHE A 212 -22.13 2.96 -1.69
CA PHE A 212 -22.41 2.84 -3.10
C PHE A 212 -22.08 4.12 -3.86
N THR A 213 -22.47 5.30 -3.36
CA THR A 213 -22.11 6.57 -4.02
C THR A 213 -20.60 6.80 -4.02
N MET A 214 -19.90 6.47 -2.92
CA MET A 214 -18.45 6.61 -2.82
C MET A 214 -17.67 5.62 -3.71
N LEU A 215 -18.25 4.46 -4.01
CA LEU A 215 -17.72 3.55 -5.00
C LEU A 215 -17.95 4.08 -6.42
N MET A 216 -19.18 4.52 -6.71
CA MET A 216 -19.59 4.83 -8.07
C MET A 216 -18.92 6.08 -8.64
N ILE A 217 -18.66 7.10 -7.84
CA ILE A 217 -18.05 8.35 -8.34
C ILE A 217 -16.66 8.07 -8.96
N PRO A 218 -15.67 7.48 -8.26
CA PRO A 218 -14.39 7.17 -8.89
C PRO A 218 -14.46 6.13 -10.00
N VAL A 219 -15.36 5.14 -9.91
CA VAL A 219 -15.56 4.16 -11.00
C VAL A 219 -15.97 4.86 -12.28
N ILE A 220 -16.90 5.82 -12.22
CA ILE A 220 -17.33 6.60 -13.37
C ILE A 220 -16.17 7.44 -13.92
N LEU A 221 -15.43 8.16 -13.06
CA LEU A 221 -14.27 8.96 -13.48
C LEU A 221 -13.19 8.10 -14.16
N ALA A 222 -12.92 6.90 -13.65
CA ALA A 222 -11.97 5.97 -14.24
C ALA A 222 -12.44 5.47 -15.62
N LEU A 223 -13.72 5.16 -15.78
CA LEU A 223 -14.31 4.75 -17.06
C LEU A 223 -14.31 5.89 -18.09
N MET A 224 -14.38 7.16 -17.65
CA MET A 224 -14.19 8.36 -18.47
C MET A 224 -12.73 8.62 -18.85
N SER A 225 -11.77 8.11 -18.05
CA SER A 225 -10.31 8.26 -18.24
C SER A 225 -9.70 7.14 -19.12
N PRO A 226 -10.45 6.62 -20.09
CA PRO A 226 -10.31 5.27 -20.67
C PRO A 226 -9.62 4.15 -19.87
N SER A 227 -9.63 4.15 -18.52
CA SER A 227 -8.90 3.17 -17.70
C SER A 227 -9.85 2.25 -16.93
N ILE A 228 -10.18 1.09 -17.52
CA ILE A 228 -10.90 0.01 -16.82
C ILE A 228 -10.06 -0.53 -15.67
N THR A 229 -8.73 -0.55 -15.84
CA THR A 229 -7.77 -1.04 -14.86
C THR A 229 -7.89 -0.31 -13.53
N ALA A 230 -7.94 1.04 -13.57
CA ALA A 230 -8.12 1.86 -12.37
C ALA A 230 -9.49 1.64 -11.71
N ALA A 231 -10.57 1.55 -12.52
CA ALA A 231 -11.92 1.26 -12.03
C ALA A 231 -11.98 -0.09 -11.31
N PHE A 232 -11.42 -1.13 -11.93
CA PHE A 232 -11.38 -2.49 -11.39
C PHE A 232 -10.56 -2.58 -10.11
N LEU A 233 -9.36 -2.00 -10.10
CA LEU A 233 -8.49 -1.98 -8.93
C LEU A 233 -9.16 -1.28 -7.74
N TYR A 234 -9.72 -0.08 -7.99
CA TYR A 234 -10.41 0.67 -6.96
C TYR A 234 -11.62 -0.10 -6.43
N ALA A 235 -12.45 -0.68 -7.30
CA ALA A 235 -13.63 -1.43 -6.90
C ALA A 235 -13.29 -2.65 -6.05
N LEU A 236 -12.29 -3.45 -6.43
CA LEU A 236 -11.88 -4.61 -5.63
C LEU A 236 -11.40 -4.20 -4.24
N VAL A 237 -10.63 -3.12 -4.15
CA VAL A 237 -10.05 -2.70 -2.88
C VAL A 237 -11.06 -2.00 -2.00
N PHE A 238 -11.99 -1.26 -2.60
CA PHE A 238 -13.18 -0.77 -1.92
C PHE A 238 -13.94 -1.92 -1.26
N LEU A 239 -14.18 -3.02 -2.00
CA LEU A 239 -14.86 -4.20 -1.48
C LEU A 239 -14.06 -4.89 -0.37
N ILE A 240 -12.73 -4.96 -0.48
CA ILE A 240 -11.85 -5.49 0.59
C ILE A 240 -12.00 -4.64 1.85
N ILE A 241 -11.88 -3.31 1.75
CA ILE A 241 -11.98 -2.40 2.90
C ILE A 241 -13.39 -2.45 3.50
N MET A 242 -14.44 -2.46 2.66
CA MET A 242 -15.83 -2.63 3.08
C MET A 242 -16.04 -3.95 3.84
N ARG A 243 -15.45 -5.06 3.37
CA ARG A 243 -15.56 -6.35 4.04
C ARG A 243 -14.85 -6.36 5.39
N VAL A 244 -13.65 -5.79 5.46
CA VAL A 244 -12.83 -5.75 6.68
C VAL A 244 -13.42 -4.77 7.69
N SER A 245 -14.11 -3.72 7.25
CA SER A 245 -14.77 -2.77 8.16
C SER A 245 -16.06 -3.31 8.79
N GLY A 246 -16.53 -4.48 8.36
CA GLY A 246 -17.65 -5.19 8.99
C GLY A 246 -18.95 -5.23 8.17
N ALA A 247 -18.92 -4.83 6.89
CA ALA A 247 -20.10 -4.92 6.04
C ALA A 247 -20.57 -6.36 5.84
N LYS A 248 -21.89 -6.55 5.67
CA LYS A 248 -22.49 -7.87 5.47
C LYS A 248 -22.13 -8.39 4.08
N ILE A 249 -21.90 -9.70 3.97
CA ILE A 249 -21.60 -10.37 2.70
C ILE A 249 -22.72 -10.18 1.67
N LYS A 250 -23.98 -10.09 2.12
CA LYS A 250 -25.14 -9.85 1.25
C LYS A 250 -25.03 -8.49 0.53
N ASP A 251 -24.63 -7.44 1.25
CA ASP A 251 -24.49 -6.09 0.70
C ASP A 251 -23.34 -6.04 -0.32
N ILE A 252 -22.23 -6.71 -0.01
CA ILE A 252 -21.10 -6.89 -0.93
C ILE A 252 -21.52 -7.63 -2.19
N GLY A 253 -22.31 -8.71 -2.05
CA GLY A 253 -22.83 -9.48 -3.19
C GLY A 253 -23.70 -8.63 -4.12
N LEU A 254 -24.53 -7.75 -3.56
CA LEU A 254 -25.34 -6.81 -4.34
C LEU A 254 -24.47 -5.81 -5.13
N ILE A 255 -23.43 -5.25 -4.49
CA ILE A 255 -22.49 -4.35 -5.17
C ILE A 255 -21.73 -5.10 -6.26
N ILE A 256 -21.27 -6.32 -6.01
CA ILE A 256 -20.59 -7.16 -7.03
C ILE A 256 -21.51 -7.40 -8.23
N LEU A 257 -22.77 -7.77 -8.00
CA LEU A 257 -23.73 -7.99 -9.08
C LEU A 257 -23.92 -6.72 -9.93
N PHE A 258 -24.02 -5.56 -9.28
CA PHE A 258 -24.11 -4.28 -9.96
C PHE A 258 -22.85 -3.97 -10.78
N LEU A 259 -21.66 -4.14 -10.20
CA LEU A 259 -20.38 -3.92 -10.87
C LEU A 259 -20.18 -4.87 -12.07
N LEU A 260 -20.61 -6.12 -11.96
CA LEU A 260 -20.58 -7.08 -13.07
C LEU A 260 -21.49 -6.62 -14.21
N THR A 261 -22.71 -6.20 -13.90
CA THR A 261 -23.66 -5.64 -14.88
C THR A 261 -23.06 -4.43 -15.59
N LEU A 262 -22.49 -3.50 -14.82
CA LEU A 262 -21.83 -2.31 -15.34
C LEU A 262 -20.63 -2.65 -16.22
N THR A 263 -19.82 -3.63 -15.81
CA THR A 263 -18.64 -4.09 -16.57
C THR A 263 -19.05 -4.70 -17.90
N ILE A 264 -20.06 -5.58 -17.90
CA ILE A 264 -20.61 -6.19 -19.12
C ILE A 264 -21.12 -5.08 -20.05
N PHE A 265 -21.94 -4.16 -19.53
CA PHE A 265 -22.45 -3.04 -20.32
C PHE A 265 -21.32 -2.19 -20.93
N SER A 266 -20.31 -1.85 -20.13
CA SER A 266 -19.12 -1.11 -20.56
C SER A 266 -18.32 -1.83 -21.65
N VAL A 267 -18.18 -3.16 -21.57
CA VAL A 267 -17.45 -3.95 -22.55
C VAL A 267 -18.22 -4.05 -23.86
N VAL A 268 -19.54 -4.29 -23.80
CA VAL A 268 -20.40 -4.44 -24.98
C VAL A 268 -20.59 -3.14 -25.74
N THR A 269 -20.63 -2.00 -25.05
CA THR A 269 -20.86 -0.69 -25.68
C THR A 269 -19.62 -0.07 -26.32
N SER A 270 -18.42 -0.56 -26.01
CA SER A 270 -17.16 -0.02 -26.54
C SER A 270 -16.48 -1.02 -27.46
N PRO A 271 -16.37 -0.73 -28.78
CA PRO A 271 -15.69 -1.62 -29.73
C PRO A 271 -14.26 -1.96 -29.31
N TYR A 272 -13.55 -1.00 -28.73
CA TYR A 272 -12.19 -1.19 -28.21
C TYR A 272 -12.13 -2.19 -27.05
N ARG A 273 -13.06 -2.08 -26.08
CA ARG A 273 -13.10 -2.97 -24.90
C ARG A 273 -13.53 -4.38 -25.30
N MET A 274 -14.50 -4.48 -26.22
CA MET A 274 -14.89 -5.75 -26.81
C MET A 274 -13.73 -6.42 -27.55
N ALA A 275 -12.98 -5.67 -28.37
CA ALA A 275 -11.82 -6.20 -29.07
C ALA A 275 -10.76 -6.76 -28.11
N ARG A 276 -10.46 -6.05 -27.00
CA ARG A 276 -9.58 -6.57 -25.94
C ARG A 276 -10.09 -7.88 -25.32
N PHE A 277 -11.39 -7.93 -25.03
CA PHE A 277 -12.01 -9.11 -24.42
C PHE A 277 -11.97 -10.32 -25.36
N LEU A 278 -12.29 -10.12 -26.64
CA LEU A 278 -12.20 -11.18 -27.66
C LEU A 278 -10.76 -11.61 -27.93
N ALA A 279 -9.80 -10.67 -27.98
CA ALA A 279 -8.38 -10.97 -28.12
C ALA A 279 -7.83 -11.77 -26.93
N PHE A 280 -8.39 -11.61 -25.72
CA PHE A 280 -8.07 -12.48 -24.59
C PHE A 280 -8.63 -13.91 -24.78
N LEU A 281 -9.89 -14.04 -25.20
CA LEU A 281 -10.53 -15.35 -25.39
C LEU A 281 -9.94 -16.13 -26.56
N ASN A 282 -9.64 -15.45 -27.67
CA ASN A 282 -9.03 -16.04 -28.85
C ASN A 282 -7.98 -15.09 -29.47
N PRO A 283 -6.74 -15.10 -28.93
CA PRO A 283 -5.66 -14.23 -29.41
C PRO A 283 -5.36 -14.37 -30.91
N ARG A 284 -5.64 -15.54 -31.50
CA ARG A 284 -5.36 -15.83 -32.91
C ARG A 284 -6.23 -15.04 -33.89
N GLN A 285 -7.37 -14.51 -33.43
CA GLN A 285 -8.24 -13.67 -34.25
C GLN A 285 -7.72 -12.23 -34.40
N ASP A 286 -6.74 -11.83 -33.59
CA ASP A 286 -6.07 -10.53 -33.67
C ASP A 286 -4.54 -10.70 -33.73
N PRO A 287 -4.00 -11.30 -34.81
CA PRO A 287 -2.59 -11.66 -34.92
C PRO A 287 -1.65 -10.46 -35.16
N GLN A 288 -2.19 -9.25 -35.30
CA GLN A 288 -1.43 -8.01 -35.52
C GLN A 288 -1.61 -6.99 -34.40
N GLY A 289 -2.62 -7.14 -33.54
CA GLY A 289 -2.92 -6.20 -32.46
C GLY A 289 -2.56 -6.75 -31.07
N ILE A 290 -3.54 -6.79 -30.20
CA ILE A 290 -3.37 -7.20 -28.80
C ILE A 290 -3.20 -8.71 -28.70
N GLY A 291 -3.87 -9.45 -29.58
CA GLY A 291 -3.71 -10.90 -29.68
C GLY A 291 -2.26 -11.31 -29.95
N TYR A 292 -1.55 -10.55 -30.80
CA TYR A 292 -0.11 -10.72 -31.03
C TYR A 292 0.70 -10.63 -29.73
N MET A 293 0.50 -9.57 -28.93
CA MET A 293 1.23 -9.39 -27.67
C MET A 293 1.01 -10.57 -26.70
N VAL A 294 -0.24 -11.02 -26.57
CA VAL A 294 -0.59 -12.17 -25.72
C VAL A 294 0.08 -13.44 -26.23
N MET A 295 0.01 -13.72 -27.53
CA MET A 295 0.64 -14.90 -28.14
C MET A 295 2.15 -14.91 -27.95
N GLN A 296 2.81 -13.78 -28.20
CA GLN A 296 4.27 -13.67 -28.05
C GLN A 296 4.71 -13.77 -26.59
N SER A 297 3.93 -13.24 -25.65
CA SER A 297 4.20 -13.41 -24.22
C SER A 297 4.13 -14.89 -23.82
N ILE A 298 3.09 -15.60 -24.26
CA ILE A 298 2.91 -17.03 -23.98
C ILE A 298 4.05 -17.84 -24.62
N GLU A 299 4.40 -17.56 -25.88
CA GLU A 299 5.47 -18.29 -26.58
C GLU A 299 6.85 -18.03 -25.95
N ALA A 300 7.14 -16.80 -25.54
CA ALA A 300 8.35 -16.46 -24.80
C ALA A 300 8.45 -17.27 -23.49
N ILE A 301 7.39 -17.27 -22.69
CA ILE A 301 7.35 -18.03 -21.42
C ILE A 301 7.45 -19.54 -21.66
N ARG A 302 6.74 -20.06 -22.67
CA ARG A 302 6.74 -21.49 -23.00
C ARG A 302 8.11 -21.96 -23.46
N SER A 303 8.80 -21.14 -24.24
CA SER A 303 10.08 -21.48 -24.85
C SER A 303 11.27 -21.34 -23.88
N ALA A 304 11.12 -20.59 -22.79
CA ALA A 304 12.17 -20.23 -21.83
C ALA A 304 12.95 -21.40 -21.20
N GLY A 305 12.31 -22.55 -20.94
CA GLY A 305 12.93 -23.65 -20.19
C GLY A 305 13.23 -23.30 -18.72
N PHE A 306 13.94 -24.18 -18.00
CA PHE A 306 14.21 -24.00 -16.58
C PHE A 306 15.21 -22.88 -16.26
N TRP A 307 16.19 -22.66 -17.14
CA TRP A 307 17.31 -21.73 -16.96
C TRP A 307 17.22 -20.47 -17.83
N GLY A 308 16.18 -20.37 -18.66
CA GLY A 308 16.00 -19.24 -19.56
C GLY A 308 16.78 -19.38 -20.87
N ARG A 309 16.60 -18.39 -21.73
CA ARG A 309 17.25 -18.23 -23.03
C ARG A 309 18.15 -17.00 -23.08
N GLY A 310 18.42 -16.37 -21.94
CA GLY A 310 19.12 -15.10 -21.89
C GLY A 310 18.33 -14.00 -22.62
N PHE A 311 19.03 -13.13 -23.35
CA PHE A 311 18.44 -11.92 -23.93
C PHE A 311 18.26 -12.04 -25.46
N ASP A 312 18.14 -13.26 -25.98
CA ASP A 312 18.08 -13.57 -27.42
C ASP A 312 16.70 -13.30 -28.06
N LEU A 313 15.82 -12.58 -27.37
CA LEU A 313 14.54 -12.12 -27.93
C LEU A 313 14.83 -11.10 -29.05
N PRO A 314 14.25 -11.23 -30.25
CA PRO A 314 14.44 -10.20 -31.27
C PRO A 314 13.90 -8.86 -30.79
N ALA A 315 14.68 -7.79 -30.94
CA ALA A 315 14.27 -6.44 -30.52
C ALA A 315 12.94 -6.04 -31.17
N GLY A 316 12.01 -5.50 -30.38
CA GLY A 316 10.68 -5.11 -30.83
C GLY A 316 9.65 -6.25 -30.93
N THR A 317 10.01 -7.50 -30.60
CA THR A 317 9.04 -8.63 -30.60
C THR A 317 7.89 -8.40 -29.63
N LEU A 318 8.20 -7.87 -28.45
CA LEU A 318 7.24 -7.54 -27.40
C LEU A 318 7.45 -6.09 -26.99
N PRO A 319 6.49 -5.18 -27.23
CA PRO A 319 6.55 -3.86 -26.64
C PRO A 319 6.36 -3.98 -25.12
N SER A 320 6.87 -3.01 -24.35
CA SER A 320 6.60 -2.93 -22.91
C SER A 320 7.17 -4.08 -22.05
N LEU A 321 8.26 -4.73 -22.50
CA LEU A 321 8.99 -5.75 -21.73
C LEU A 321 9.48 -5.28 -20.35
N HIS A 322 9.66 -3.99 -20.17
CA HIS A 322 10.14 -3.39 -18.92
C HIS A 322 9.02 -2.91 -17.99
N THR A 323 7.77 -2.82 -18.47
CA THR A 323 6.60 -2.39 -17.69
C THR A 323 5.68 -3.57 -17.44
N ASP A 324 4.68 -3.78 -18.30
CA ASP A 324 3.57 -4.71 -18.11
C ASP A 324 4.01 -6.17 -18.32
N LEU A 325 5.04 -6.41 -19.14
CA LEU A 325 5.53 -7.74 -19.49
C LEU A 325 6.85 -8.11 -18.81
N ILE A 326 7.20 -7.44 -17.70
CA ILE A 326 8.49 -7.73 -17.03
C ILE A 326 8.58 -9.15 -16.48
N PHE A 327 7.46 -9.77 -16.08
CA PHE A 327 7.46 -11.16 -15.66
C PHE A 327 7.82 -12.10 -16.83
N THR A 328 7.29 -11.82 -18.03
CA THR A 328 7.69 -12.51 -19.28
C THR A 328 9.18 -12.35 -19.53
N SER A 329 9.74 -11.15 -19.36
CA SER A 329 11.17 -10.88 -19.48
C SER A 329 12.02 -11.69 -18.49
N ILE A 330 11.59 -11.76 -17.23
CA ILE A 330 12.28 -12.52 -16.18
C ILE A 330 12.28 -14.01 -16.51
N VAL A 331 11.11 -14.57 -16.85
CA VAL A 331 10.99 -15.99 -17.17
C VAL A 331 11.77 -16.32 -18.44
N TYR A 332 11.65 -15.52 -19.50
CA TYR A 332 12.41 -15.75 -20.73
C TYR A 332 13.92 -15.72 -20.49
N SER A 333 14.41 -14.72 -19.75
CA SER A 333 15.84 -14.49 -19.61
C SER A 333 16.50 -15.42 -18.60
N PHE A 334 15.85 -15.66 -17.46
CA PHE A 334 16.42 -16.37 -16.32
C PHE A 334 15.75 -17.73 -16.05
N GLY A 335 14.67 -18.05 -16.77
CA GLY A 335 13.98 -19.32 -16.72
C GLY A 335 12.85 -19.41 -15.71
N TRP A 336 12.13 -20.53 -15.78
CA TRP A 336 11.00 -20.82 -14.89
C TRP A 336 11.38 -20.89 -13.40
N ILE A 337 12.63 -21.26 -13.07
CA ILE A 337 13.09 -21.28 -11.67
C ILE A 337 13.09 -19.87 -11.09
N ALA A 338 13.58 -18.88 -11.84
CA ALA A 338 13.57 -17.48 -11.43
C ALA A 338 12.13 -16.95 -11.32
N GLY A 339 11.27 -17.26 -12.30
CA GLY A 339 9.85 -16.93 -12.26
C GLY A 339 9.15 -17.48 -11.01
N LEU A 340 9.36 -18.75 -10.68
CA LEU A 340 8.79 -19.38 -9.50
C LEU A 340 9.34 -18.75 -8.21
N ALA A 341 10.64 -18.44 -8.15
CA ALA A 341 11.24 -17.75 -7.02
C ALA A 341 10.59 -16.37 -6.78
N VAL A 342 10.32 -15.61 -7.84
CA VAL A 342 9.59 -14.33 -7.76
C VAL A 342 8.22 -14.51 -7.13
N VAL A 343 7.43 -15.51 -7.59
CA VAL A 343 6.10 -15.78 -7.01
C VAL A 343 6.21 -16.15 -5.54
N VAL A 344 7.08 -17.10 -5.19
CA VAL A 344 7.22 -17.59 -3.81
C VAL A 344 7.66 -16.48 -2.86
N LEU A 345 8.66 -15.68 -3.24
CA LEU A 345 9.17 -14.59 -2.41
C LEU A 345 8.14 -13.45 -2.26
N ALA A 346 7.34 -13.19 -3.30
CA ALA A 346 6.30 -12.16 -3.24
C ALA A 346 5.14 -12.63 -2.37
N THR A 347 4.72 -13.89 -2.50
CA THR A 347 3.73 -14.49 -1.60
C THR A 347 4.23 -14.47 -0.16
N ALA A 348 5.52 -14.75 0.10
CA ALA A 348 6.12 -14.63 1.42
C ALA A 348 6.08 -13.18 1.96
N LEU A 349 6.38 -12.18 1.11
CA LEU A 349 6.27 -10.76 1.44
C LEU A 349 4.83 -10.40 1.84
N PHE A 350 3.84 -10.76 1.03
CA PHE A 350 2.44 -10.48 1.31
C PHE A 350 1.94 -11.17 2.58
N ILE A 351 2.32 -12.43 2.82
CA ILE A 351 1.99 -13.14 4.06
C ILE A 351 2.58 -12.42 5.28
N ARG A 352 3.83 -11.93 5.19
CA ARG A 352 4.47 -11.18 6.29
C ARG A 352 3.71 -9.89 6.57
N ILE A 353 3.35 -9.14 5.53
CA ILE A 353 2.59 -7.89 5.71
C ILE A 353 1.17 -8.16 6.25
N LEU A 354 0.49 -9.20 5.79
CA LEU A 354 -0.83 -9.58 6.33
C LEU A 354 -0.76 -10.04 7.79
N ARG A 355 0.36 -10.65 8.22
CA ARG A 355 0.59 -10.94 9.64
C ARG A 355 0.75 -9.66 10.46
N VAL A 356 1.43 -8.64 9.92
CA VAL A 356 1.50 -7.31 10.55
C VAL A 356 0.10 -6.75 10.78
N ALA A 357 -0.80 -6.83 9.78
CA ALA A 357 -2.18 -6.36 9.92
C ALA A 357 -2.91 -7.02 11.11
N ARG A 358 -2.66 -8.29 11.40
CA ARG A 358 -3.31 -9.01 12.51
C ARG A 358 -2.80 -8.60 13.89
N LEU A 359 -1.59 -8.06 13.98
CA LEU A 359 -0.99 -7.59 15.24
C LEU A 359 -1.46 -6.19 15.64
N VAL A 360 -2.03 -5.44 14.69
CA VAL A 360 -2.48 -4.06 14.91
C VAL A 360 -3.87 -4.08 15.54
N ARG A 361 -4.00 -3.51 16.75
CA ARG A 361 -5.32 -3.39 17.42
C ARG A 361 -6.19 -2.31 16.81
N ASP A 362 -5.57 -1.23 16.31
CA ASP A 362 -6.23 -0.12 15.64
C ASP A 362 -7.10 -0.54 14.45
N ARG A 363 -8.37 -0.12 14.44
CA ARG A 363 -9.30 -0.40 13.34
C ARG A 363 -8.86 0.30 12.05
N TYR A 364 -8.37 1.54 12.13
CA TYR A 364 -7.93 2.26 10.94
C TYR A 364 -6.70 1.61 10.31
N GLY A 365 -5.66 1.33 11.11
CA GLY A 365 -4.46 0.63 10.66
C GLY A 365 -4.76 -0.71 9.99
N ARG A 366 -5.68 -1.51 10.56
CA ARG A 366 -6.12 -2.79 9.94
C ARG A 366 -6.76 -2.60 8.57
N LEU A 367 -7.63 -1.60 8.42
CA LEU A 367 -8.26 -1.29 7.13
C LEU A 367 -7.25 -0.81 6.10
N LEU A 368 -6.33 0.07 6.52
CA LEU A 368 -5.32 0.64 5.64
C LEU A 368 -4.35 -0.44 5.10
N VAL A 369 -3.83 -1.31 5.97
CA VAL A 369 -2.97 -2.42 5.53
C VAL A 369 -3.74 -3.37 4.62
N SER A 370 -4.98 -3.74 4.98
CA SER A 370 -5.78 -4.68 4.18
C SER A 370 -6.07 -4.14 2.78
N GLY A 371 -6.43 -2.85 2.66
CA GLY A 371 -6.72 -2.22 1.39
C GLY A 371 -5.48 -2.06 0.50
N LEU A 372 -4.42 -1.43 1.03
CA LEU A 372 -3.23 -1.12 0.23
C LEU A 372 -2.43 -2.36 -0.15
N VAL A 373 -2.36 -3.36 0.74
CA VAL A 373 -1.68 -4.62 0.42
C VAL A 373 -2.54 -5.46 -0.51
N GLY A 374 -3.87 -5.41 -0.34
CA GLY A 374 -4.81 -5.96 -1.30
C GLY A 374 -4.57 -5.41 -2.71
N MET A 375 -4.34 -4.10 -2.86
CA MET A 375 -3.97 -3.49 -4.15
C MET A 375 -2.71 -4.12 -4.74
N LEU A 376 -1.61 -4.17 -3.97
CA LEU A 376 -0.35 -4.73 -4.43
C LEU A 376 -0.49 -6.22 -4.81
N MET A 377 -1.25 -6.99 -4.04
CA MET A 377 -1.51 -8.40 -4.33
C MET A 377 -2.29 -8.57 -5.63
N ILE A 378 -3.36 -7.78 -5.83
CA ILE A 378 -4.18 -7.83 -7.06
C ILE A 378 -3.30 -7.51 -8.26
N GLN A 379 -2.52 -6.43 -8.22
CA GLN A 379 -1.61 -6.06 -9.31
C GLN A 379 -0.58 -7.16 -9.59
N PHE A 380 0.05 -7.69 -8.55
CA PHE A 380 1.08 -8.71 -8.67
C PHE A 380 0.55 -10.00 -9.30
N TYR A 381 -0.52 -10.58 -8.76
CA TYR A 381 -1.05 -11.83 -9.27
C TYR A 381 -1.72 -11.65 -10.63
N TRP A 382 -2.39 -10.51 -10.88
CA TRP A 382 -2.97 -10.24 -12.20
C TRP A 382 -1.88 -10.09 -13.27
N ASN A 383 -0.76 -9.44 -12.97
CA ASN A 383 0.37 -9.34 -13.90
C ASN A 383 0.91 -10.73 -14.30
N ILE A 384 1.04 -11.65 -13.34
CA ILE A 384 1.44 -13.04 -13.64
C ILE A 384 0.37 -13.75 -14.46
N LEU A 385 -0.90 -13.64 -14.09
CA LEU A 385 -1.98 -14.31 -14.81
C LEU A 385 -2.09 -13.80 -16.25
N MET A 386 -1.96 -12.49 -16.48
CA MET A 386 -2.08 -11.93 -17.83
C MET A 386 -0.90 -12.29 -18.73
N THR A 387 0.32 -12.37 -18.19
CA THR A 387 1.51 -12.79 -18.95
C THR A 387 1.45 -14.26 -19.36
N LEU A 388 0.79 -15.10 -18.54
CA LEU A 388 0.48 -16.50 -18.83
C LEU A 388 -0.76 -16.71 -19.73
N GLY A 389 -1.46 -15.64 -20.11
CA GLY A 389 -2.71 -15.73 -20.88
C GLY A 389 -3.92 -16.24 -20.09
N LEU A 390 -3.85 -16.26 -18.76
CA LEU A 390 -4.93 -16.68 -17.86
C LEU A 390 -5.85 -15.53 -17.42
N ALA A 391 -5.42 -14.29 -17.64
CA ALA A 391 -6.22 -13.08 -17.45
C ALA A 391 -6.08 -12.13 -18.65
N PRO A 392 -7.03 -11.22 -18.89
CA PRO A 392 -6.91 -10.22 -19.94
C PRO A 392 -5.64 -9.37 -19.79
N LEU A 393 -5.02 -9.04 -20.93
CA LEU A 393 -3.88 -8.13 -20.95
C LEU A 393 -4.34 -6.73 -20.50
N THR A 394 -3.75 -6.27 -19.40
CA THR A 394 -4.04 -4.97 -18.77
C THR A 394 -2.73 -4.20 -18.57
N GLY A 395 -2.83 -2.95 -18.10
CA GLY A 395 -1.67 -2.13 -17.74
C GLY A 395 -1.22 -2.33 -16.28
N PHE A 396 -1.49 -3.47 -15.66
CA PHE A 396 -0.96 -3.74 -14.32
C PHE A 396 0.51 -4.09 -14.41
N SER A 397 1.35 -3.25 -13.81
CA SER A 397 2.76 -3.51 -13.62
C SER A 397 2.99 -4.45 -12.43
N LEU A 398 4.07 -5.24 -12.50
CA LEU A 398 4.50 -6.12 -11.42
C LEU A 398 5.07 -5.26 -10.27
N PRO A 399 4.42 -5.21 -9.09
CA PRO A 399 4.83 -4.30 -8.03
C PRO A 399 6.29 -4.50 -7.60
N LEU A 400 6.99 -3.38 -7.35
CA LEU A 400 8.40 -3.29 -6.94
C LEU A 400 9.44 -3.74 -7.97
N VAL A 401 9.02 -4.35 -9.08
CA VAL A 401 9.92 -4.93 -10.09
C VAL A 401 9.83 -4.18 -11.41
N SER A 402 8.61 -3.92 -11.90
CA SER A 402 8.39 -3.21 -13.16
C SER A 402 8.90 -1.77 -13.12
N TYR A 403 9.31 -1.29 -14.29
CA TYR A 403 9.45 0.15 -14.53
C TYR A 403 8.07 0.82 -14.42
N GLY A 404 7.99 1.90 -13.64
CA GLY A 404 6.73 2.63 -13.46
C GLY A 404 6.89 4.08 -12.98
N GLY A 405 8.12 4.60 -12.92
CA GLY A 405 8.41 5.97 -12.48
C GLY A 405 7.69 6.35 -11.18
N SER A 406 6.67 7.21 -11.29
CA SER A 406 5.84 7.64 -10.16
C SER A 406 5.08 6.51 -9.46
N GLN A 407 4.68 5.46 -10.18
CA GLN A 407 3.97 4.31 -9.60
C GLN A 407 4.84 3.55 -8.60
N LEU A 408 6.15 3.43 -8.87
CA LEU A 408 7.09 2.80 -7.94
C LEU A 408 7.18 3.59 -6.62
N ILE A 409 7.19 4.93 -6.70
CA ILE A 409 7.16 5.78 -5.50
C ILE A 409 5.89 5.51 -4.68
N VAL A 410 4.72 5.42 -5.33
CA VAL A 410 3.46 5.13 -4.64
C VAL A 410 3.52 3.75 -3.95
N GLN A 411 4.05 2.73 -4.62
CA GLN A 411 4.23 1.40 -4.04
C GLN A 411 5.18 1.41 -2.82
N LEU A 412 6.26 2.20 -2.88
CA LEU A 412 7.20 2.37 -1.76
C LEU A 412 6.59 3.17 -0.61
N VAL A 413 5.78 4.20 -0.89
CA VAL A 413 5.01 4.93 0.12
C VAL A 413 4.06 3.99 0.87
N ILE A 414 3.37 3.10 0.16
CA ILE A 414 2.50 2.09 0.78
C ILE A 414 3.28 1.22 1.76
N LEU A 415 4.46 0.73 1.36
CA LEU A 415 5.30 -0.07 2.24
C LEU A 415 5.84 0.74 3.42
N GLY A 416 6.16 2.03 3.22
CA GLY A 416 6.48 2.98 4.28
C GLY A 416 5.34 3.13 5.29
N LEU A 417 4.09 3.21 4.83
CA LEU A 417 2.90 3.26 5.69
C LEU A 417 2.71 1.95 6.46
N VAL A 418 2.89 0.80 5.81
CA VAL A 418 2.83 -0.51 6.48
C VAL A 418 3.87 -0.61 7.58
N LEU A 419 5.11 -0.16 7.32
CA LEU A 419 6.17 -0.13 8.34
C LEU A 419 5.86 0.87 9.46
N SER A 420 5.31 2.05 9.13
CA SER A 420 4.85 3.04 10.12
C SER A 420 3.80 2.46 11.07
N ILE A 421 2.85 1.69 10.53
CA ILE A 421 1.81 1.00 11.30
C ILE A 421 2.46 -0.05 12.22
N TYR A 422 3.32 -0.91 11.67
CA TYR A 422 4.00 -1.93 12.47
C TYR A 422 4.79 -1.32 13.62
N ARG A 423 5.51 -0.24 13.34
CA ARG A 423 6.35 0.47 14.29
C ARG A 423 5.57 1.03 15.49
N ARG A 424 4.28 1.29 15.32
CA ARG A 424 3.37 1.83 16.36
C ARG A 424 2.39 0.81 16.93
N LYS A 425 2.51 -0.46 16.56
CA LYS A 425 1.55 -1.51 16.97
C LYS A 425 1.37 -1.63 18.49
N ASP A 426 2.43 -1.37 19.26
CA ASP A 426 2.43 -1.52 20.72
C ASP A 426 1.87 -0.26 21.42
N VAL A 427 2.03 0.92 20.81
CA VAL A 427 1.51 2.21 21.33
C VAL A 427 -0.01 2.25 21.26
N VAL A 428 -0.57 1.83 20.12
CA VAL A 428 -2.02 1.92 19.87
C VAL A 428 -2.78 0.77 20.53
N ALA A 429 -2.08 -0.24 21.05
CA ALA A 429 -2.71 -1.38 21.68
C ALA A 429 -3.21 -1.10 23.10
N ALA A 430 -2.77 0.00 23.72
CA ALA A 430 -3.03 0.37 25.11
C ALA A 430 -3.93 1.60 25.28
N LEU A 431 -4.34 2.23 24.17
CA LEU A 431 -5.43 3.20 24.10
C LEU A 431 -6.73 2.45 23.74
#